data_AF-A0A516GY13-F1
#
_entry.id   AF-A0A516GY13-F1
#
_cell.length_a   1.000
_cell.length_b   1.000
_cell.length_c   1.000
_cell.angle_alpha   90.00
_cell.angle_beta   90.00
_cell.angle_gamma   90.00
#
_symmetry.space_group_name_H-M   'P 1'
#
loop_
_entity.id
_entity.type
_entity.pdbx_description
1 polymer ?
#
loop_
_entity_poly.entity_id
_entity_poly.type
_entity_poly.pdbx_seq_one_letter_code
_entity_poly.pdbx_strand_id
1 'polypeptide(L)'
;MSYPIEIGWAWAERSHIESRSILVKPSAEWLSWKTGWNPEAERLHGISLEQLLREGIEAPKACGTLNYEWHDAEVFFDTGSGAHDSRWLSTLYRAASLEPSFWLSDLSSDRCILSYARMSRITDTRIRALEILAPKHTHRAAQDAAKWAWHYLAVKLIADREIISESEIADLASSIQIKFKPTMDQKSE
;
A
#
# COMPACT_ATOMS: atom_id res chain seq x y z
N MET A 1 -16.17 -0.05 15.55
CA MET A 1 -15.74 -0.11 14.13
C MET A 1 -14.63 0.91 13.93
N SER A 2 -13.80 0.78 12.90
CA SER A 2 -12.83 1.81 12.50
C SER A 2 -13.00 2.10 11.00
N TYR A 3 -12.43 3.19 10.51
CA TYR A 3 -12.56 3.65 9.12
C TYR A 3 -11.19 4.04 8.56
N PRO A 4 -11.01 3.99 7.23
CA PRO A 4 -9.76 4.40 6.61
C PRO A 4 -9.57 5.92 6.72
N ILE A 5 -8.34 6.33 7.07
CA ILE A 5 -7.91 7.73 7.12
C ILE A 5 -6.83 8.06 6.08
N GLU A 6 -6.11 7.05 5.61
CA GLU A 6 -5.13 7.12 4.54
C GLU A 6 -5.22 5.83 3.74
N ILE A 7 -5.13 5.93 2.42
CA ILE A 7 -5.02 4.77 1.52
C ILE A 7 -3.76 5.00 0.69
N GLY A 8 -2.82 4.05 0.76
CA GLY A 8 -1.56 4.11 0.04
C GLY A 8 -1.36 2.87 -0.81
N TRP A 9 -0.77 3.06 -1.98
CA TRP A 9 -0.44 1.99 -2.90
C TRP A 9 0.89 2.25 -3.57
N ALA A 10 1.55 1.17 -3.98
CA ALA A 10 2.81 1.23 -4.68
C ALA A 10 2.89 0.15 -5.74
N TRP A 11 3.63 0.44 -6.81
CA TRP A 11 3.94 -0.54 -7.85
C TRP A 11 5.41 -0.42 -8.25
N ALA A 12 5.95 -1.52 -8.74
CA ALA A 12 7.29 -1.58 -9.29
C ALA A 12 7.23 -1.49 -10.82
N GLU A 13 7.98 -0.57 -11.40
CA GLU A 13 8.18 -0.48 -12.83
C GLU A 13 9.68 -0.44 -13.15
N ARG A 14 10.14 -1.43 -13.92
CA ARG A 14 11.58 -1.63 -14.23
C ARG A 14 12.42 -1.77 -12.96
N SER A 15 13.16 -0.72 -12.57
CA SER A 15 14.00 -0.66 -11.37
C SER A 15 13.60 0.46 -10.42
N HIS A 16 12.39 1.01 -10.58
CA HIS A 16 11.86 2.07 -9.75
C HIS A 16 10.54 1.63 -9.13
N ILE A 17 10.27 2.15 -7.94
CA ILE A 17 8.99 2.01 -7.26
C ILE A 17 8.36 3.39 -7.23
N GLU A 18 7.10 3.44 -7.63
CA GLU A 18 6.27 4.61 -7.38
C GLU A 18 5.26 4.26 -6.29
N SER A 19 5.03 5.21 -5.40
CA SER A 19 4.04 5.10 -4.35
C SER A 19 3.22 6.38 -4.27
N ARG A 20 1.94 6.23 -3.97
CA ARG A 20 0.95 7.30 -3.83
C ARG A 20 0.12 7.05 -2.59
N SER A 21 -0.46 8.12 -2.04
CA SER A 21 -1.54 8.00 -1.07
C SER A 21 -2.59 9.11 -1.22
N ILE A 22 -3.77 8.81 -0.69
CA ILE A 22 -4.85 9.77 -0.46
C ILE A 22 -5.18 9.79 1.02
N LEU A 23 -5.37 10.99 1.56
CA LEU A 23 -6.03 11.17 2.85
C LEU A 23 -7.54 11.11 2.66
N VAL A 24 -8.22 10.37 3.52
CA VAL A 24 -9.68 10.21 3.45
C VAL A 24 -10.31 11.10 4.52
N LYS A 25 -11.15 12.03 4.09
CA LYS A 25 -11.91 12.89 4.98
C LYS A 25 -13.01 12.06 5.66
N PRO A 26 -13.05 11.96 7.00
CA PRO A 26 -14.09 11.21 7.68
C PRO A 26 -15.47 11.80 7.44
N SER A 27 -16.47 10.93 7.23
CA SER A 27 -17.86 11.36 7.12
C SER A 27 -18.44 11.75 8.49
N ALA A 28 -19.54 12.51 8.50
CA ALA A 28 -20.26 12.84 9.72
C ALA A 28 -20.75 11.58 10.47
N GLU A 29 -21.09 10.51 9.73
CA GLU A 29 -21.47 9.23 10.32
C GLU A 29 -20.28 8.56 11.04
N TRP A 30 -19.10 8.58 10.45
CA TRP A 30 -17.87 8.02 11.05
C TRP A 30 -17.44 8.80 12.29
N LEU A 31 -17.66 10.12 12.31
CA LEU A 31 -17.38 10.97 13.48
C LEU A 31 -18.49 10.94 14.53
N SER A 32 -19.59 10.22 14.30
CA SER A 32 -20.68 10.12 15.28
C SER A 32 -20.28 9.37 16.55
N TRP A 33 -21.09 9.47 17.60
CA TRP A 33 -20.88 8.81 18.89
C TRP A 33 -20.69 7.28 18.81
N LYS A 34 -21.15 6.63 17.73
CA LYS A 34 -21.02 5.18 17.54
C LYS A 34 -19.59 4.74 17.22
N THR A 35 -18.81 5.61 16.60
CA THR A 35 -17.45 5.29 16.13
C THR A 35 -16.46 6.30 16.67
N GLY A 36 -16.68 7.59 16.39
CA GLY A 36 -15.88 8.69 16.90
C GLY A 36 -14.47 8.77 16.29
N TRP A 37 -13.76 9.84 16.62
CA TRP A 37 -12.33 9.96 16.36
C TRP A 37 -11.53 9.18 17.40
N ASN A 38 -10.41 8.56 16.99
CA ASN A 38 -9.54 7.82 17.88
C ASN A 38 -8.19 8.55 18.06
N PRO A 39 -7.94 9.19 19.22
CA PRO A 39 -6.68 9.88 19.51
C PRO A 39 -5.44 8.97 19.49
N GLU A 40 -5.60 7.68 19.76
CA GLU A 40 -4.49 6.73 19.67
C GLU A 40 -4.08 6.46 18.23
N ALA A 41 -5.06 6.38 17.31
CA ALA A 41 -4.78 6.27 15.88
C ALA A 41 -4.07 7.53 15.36
N GLU A 42 -4.52 8.72 15.77
CA GLU A 42 -3.85 9.98 15.45
C GLU A 42 -2.37 9.96 15.88
N ARG A 43 -2.09 9.58 17.12
CA ARG A 43 -0.72 9.49 17.65
C ARG A 43 0.12 8.46 16.90
N LEU A 44 -0.46 7.32 16.55
CA LEU A 44 0.24 6.23 15.86
C LEU A 44 0.60 6.60 14.42
N HIS A 45 -0.33 7.21 13.69
CA HIS A 45 -0.18 7.53 12.28
C HIS A 45 0.42 8.93 12.03
N GLY A 46 0.36 9.82 13.02
CA GLY A 46 0.77 11.22 12.89
C GLY A 46 -0.13 12.01 11.96
N ILE A 47 -1.41 11.62 11.81
CA ILE A 47 -2.41 12.27 10.96
C ILE A 47 -3.54 12.76 11.86
N SER A 48 -3.68 14.08 11.98
CA SER A 48 -4.71 14.68 12.85
C SER A 48 -6.08 14.77 12.16
N LEU A 49 -7.14 14.84 12.96
CA LEU A 49 -8.48 15.07 12.43
C LEU A 49 -8.56 16.38 11.64
N GLU A 50 -7.93 17.46 12.11
CA GLU A 50 -7.89 18.75 11.42
C GLU A 50 -7.21 18.63 10.06
N GLN A 51 -6.12 17.85 9.98
CA GLN A 51 -5.46 17.57 8.72
C GLN A 51 -6.41 16.85 7.75
N LEU A 52 -7.09 15.80 8.19
CA LEU A 52 -8.04 15.06 7.35
C LEU A 52 -9.22 15.92 6.89
N LEU A 53 -9.72 16.82 7.74
CA LEU A 53 -10.81 17.72 7.39
C LEU A 53 -10.38 18.78 6.35
N ARG A 54 -9.09 19.18 6.37
CA ARG A 54 -8.52 20.20 5.47
C ARG A 54 -8.03 19.62 4.14
N GLU A 55 -7.34 18.48 4.20
CA GLU A 55 -6.57 17.91 3.08
C GLU A 55 -7.17 16.60 2.56
N GLY A 56 -8.00 15.94 3.37
CA GLY A 56 -8.64 14.69 2.98
C GLY A 56 -9.70 14.90 1.91
N ILE A 57 -9.89 13.89 1.07
CA ILE A 57 -10.96 13.84 0.07
C ILE A 57 -12.10 12.96 0.56
N GLU A 58 -13.32 13.28 0.13
CA GLU A 58 -14.52 12.54 0.52
C GLU A 58 -14.58 11.17 -0.17
N ALA A 59 -15.29 10.23 0.45
CA ALA A 59 -15.34 8.83 0.00
C ALA A 59 -15.66 8.66 -1.51
N PRO A 60 -16.62 9.41 -2.12
CA PRO A 60 -16.85 9.32 -3.57
C PRO A 60 -15.62 9.68 -4.42
N LYS A 61 -14.90 10.76 -4.09
CA LYS A 61 -13.69 11.18 -4.82
C LYS A 61 -12.55 10.17 -4.59
N ALA A 62 -12.42 9.65 -3.38
CA ALA A 62 -11.45 8.60 -3.06
C ALA A 62 -11.70 7.33 -3.89
N CYS A 63 -12.91 6.76 -3.84
CA CYS A 63 -13.29 5.59 -4.61
C CYS A 63 -13.15 5.79 -6.13
N GLY A 64 -13.54 6.96 -6.66
CA GLY A 64 -13.34 7.29 -8.07
C GLY A 64 -11.86 7.29 -8.47
N THR A 65 -11.00 7.82 -7.60
CA THR A 65 -9.54 7.80 -7.80
C THR A 65 -9.00 6.37 -7.80
N LEU A 66 -9.40 5.54 -6.83
CA LEU A 66 -8.97 4.15 -6.76
C LEU A 66 -9.45 3.32 -7.95
N ASN A 67 -10.70 3.51 -8.39
CA ASN A 67 -11.24 2.84 -9.57
C ASN A 67 -10.50 3.23 -10.85
N TYR A 68 -10.04 4.47 -10.97
CA TYR A 68 -9.22 4.91 -12.09
C TYR A 68 -7.80 4.31 -12.02
N GLU A 69 -7.15 4.42 -10.86
CA GLU A 69 -5.76 3.99 -10.68
C GLU A 69 -5.59 2.46 -10.76
N TRP A 70 -6.60 1.70 -10.31
CA TRP A 70 -6.54 0.24 -10.23
C TRP A 70 -7.51 -0.43 -11.22
N HIS A 71 -7.97 0.29 -12.24
CA HIS A 71 -8.93 -0.25 -13.22
C HIS A 71 -8.46 -1.59 -13.79
N ASP A 72 -9.30 -2.62 -13.67
CA ASP A 72 -9.02 -3.99 -14.11
C ASP A 72 -7.71 -4.58 -13.55
N ALA A 73 -7.32 -4.18 -12.34
CA ALA A 73 -6.14 -4.71 -11.65
C ALA A 73 -6.49 -5.68 -10.51
N GLU A 74 -5.58 -6.61 -10.25
CA GLU A 74 -5.51 -7.35 -9.00
C GLU A 74 -4.65 -6.59 -7.99
N VAL A 75 -5.21 -6.28 -6.82
CA VAL A 75 -4.53 -5.54 -5.75
C VAL A 75 -4.10 -6.49 -4.64
N PHE A 76 -2.79 -6.54 -4.39
CA PHE A 76 -2.18 -7.29 -3.27
C PHE A 76 -1.98 -6.38 -2.06
N PHE A 77 -2.14 -6.94 -0.86
CA PHE A 77 -2.02 -6.21 0.41
C PHE A 77 -1.54 -7.15 1.52
N ASP A 78 -1.12 -6.60 2.67
CA ASP A 78 -0.25 -7.30 3.62
C ASP A 78 -0.86 -8.54 4.27
N THR A 79 -2.19 -8.63 4.32
CA THR A 79 -2.90 -9.57 5.19
C THR A 79 -3.91 -10.45 4.43
N GLY A 80 -4.15 -10.21 3.13
CA GLY A 80 -5.04 -11.02 2.27
C GLY A 80 -6.53 -10.86 2.59
N SER A 81 -7.41 -11.60 1.88
CA SER A 81 -8.88 -11.37 1.82
C SER A 81 -9.66 -11.42 3.16
N GLY A 82 -9.02 -11.80 4.28
CA GLY A 82 -9.62 -11.85 5.62
C GLY A 82 -9.39 -10.62 6.52
N ALA A 83 -8.74 -9.57 6.03
CA ALA A 83 -8.07 -8.61 6.89
C ALA A 83 -8.75 -7.23 7.09
N HIS A 84 -8.06 -6.34 7.80
CA HIS A 84 -8.52 -4.99 8.09
C HIS A 84 -8.70 -4.14 6.82
N ASP A 85 -7.81 -4.28 5.85
CA ASP A 85 -7.84 -3.49 4.60
C ASP A 85 -9.10 -3.76 3.76
N SER A 86 -9.52 -5.02 3.62
CA SER A 86 -10.73 -5.35 2.88
C SER A 86 -11.99 -4.80 3.55
N ARG A 87 -12.04 -4.79 4.89
CA ARG A 87 -13.12 -4.17 5.66
C ARG A 87 -13.13 -2.65 5.54
N TRP A 88 -11.96 -2.00 5.54
CA TRP A 88 -11.85 -0.56 5.37
C TRP A 88 -12.19 -0.11 3.95
N LEU A 89 -11.75 -0.84 2.92
CA LEU A 89 -12.19 -0.60 1.55
C LEU A 89 -13.69 -0.79 1.41
N SER A 90 -14.27 -1.88 1.94
CA SER A 90 -15.73 -2.06 1.93
C SER A 90 -16.46 -0.90 2.65
N THR A 91 -15.92 -0.42 3.77
CA THR A 91 -16.47 0.73 4.50
C THR A 91 -16.44 2.01 3.66
N LEU A 92 -15.34 2.25 2.95
CA LEU A 92 -15.17 3.39 2.05
C LEU A 92 -16.15 3.34 0.87
N TYR A 93 -16.20 2.21 0.16
CA TYR A 93 -17.06 2.02 -1.02
C TYR A 93 -18.55 2.09 -0.67
N ARG A 94 -18.94 1.55 0.49
CA ARG A 94 -20.30 1.73 1.02
C ARG A 94 -20.62 3.21 1.28
N ALA A 95 -19.70 3.96 1.88
CA ALA A 95 -19.89 5.39 2.13
C ALA A 95 -19.93 6.22 0.82
N ALA A 96 -19.29 5.73 -0.24
CA ALA A 96 -19.32 6.33 -1.56
C ALA A 96 -20.55 5.96 -2.39
N SER A 97 -21.28 4.88 -2.03
CA SER A 97 -22.29 4.25 -2.89
C SER A 97 -21.75 3.90 -4.28
N LEU A 98 -20.52 3.39 -4.32
CA LEU A 98 -19.82 2.95 -5.53
C LEU A 98 -19.38 1.49 -5.37
N GLU A 99 -19.08 0.85 -6.50
CA GLU A 99 -18.49 -0.48 -6.54
C GLU A 99 -17.03 -0.42 -7.03
N PRO A 100 -16.13 -1.28 -6.53
CA PRO A 100 -14.76 -1.38 -7.03
C PRO A 100 -14.72 -1.83 -8.48
N SER A 101 -13.83 -1.24 -9.29
CA SER A 101 -13.49 -1.71 -10.64
C SER A 101 -12.20 -2.52 -10.68
N PHE A 102 -11.87 -3.15 -9.56
CA PHE A 102 -10.67 -3.95 -9.32
C PHE A 102 -11.03 -5.07 -8.35
N TRP A 103 -10.13 -6.03 -8.17
CA TRP A 103 -10.31 -7.11 -7.21
C TRP A 103 -9.14 -7.17 -6.24
N LEU A 104 -9.45 -7.59 -5.01
CA LEU A 104 -8.46 -7.82 -3.98
C LEU A 104 -7.95 -9.25 -4.09
N SER A 105 -6.64 -9.44 -4.03
CA SER A 105 -6.05 -10.78 -4.07
C SER A 105 -6.38 -11.56 -2.79
N ASP A 106 -6.62 -12.86 -2.93
CA ASP A 106 -6.71 -13.79 -1.82
C ASP A 106 -5.34 -14.08 -1.19
N LEU A 107 -4.25 -13.82 -1.93
CA LEU A 107 -2.89 -13.95 -1.45
C LEU A 107 -2.43 -12.63 -0.83
N SER A 108 -1.88 -12.71 0.37
CA SER A 108 -1.16 -11.60 0.97
C SER A 108 0.14 -11.31 0.20
N SER A 109 0.59 -10.04 0.26
CA SER A 109 1.81 -9.59 -0.43
C SER A 109 3.03 -10.44 -0.08
N ASP A 110 3.23 -10.81 1.19
CA ASP A 110 4.33 -11.67 1.63
C ASP A 110 4.26 -13.06 0.98
N ARG A 111 3.07 -13.67 0.93
CA ARG A 111 2.87 -15.00 0.33
C ARG A 111 3.10 -14.98 -1.17
N CYS A 112 2.66 -13.93 -1.84
CA CYS A 112 2.93 -13.73 -3.28
C CYS A 112 4.44 -13.66 -3.54
N ILE A 113 5.15 -12.82 -2.78
CA ILE A 113 6.61 -12.62 -2.92
C ILE A 113 7.38 -13.89 -2.60
N LEU A 114 7.05 -14.57 -1.49
CA LEU A 114 7.68 -15.84 -1.10
C LEU A 114 7.43 -16.96 -2.11
N SER A 115 6.23 -17.01 -2.70
CA SER A 115 5.92 -17.96 -3.77
C SER A 115 6.80 -17.71 -4.99
N TYR A 116 6.91 -16.45 -5.43
CA TYR A 116 7.77 -16.07 -6.55
C TYR A 116 9.26 -16.36 -6.29
N ALA A 117 9.74 -16.07 -5.09
CA ALA A 117 11.11 -16.37 -4.66
C ALA A 117 11.42 -17.87 -4.78
N ARG A 118 10.51 -18.73 -4.29
CA ARG A 118 10.67 -20.20 -4.36
C ARG A 118 10.69 -20.70 -5.79
N MET A 119 9.77 -20.23 -6.64
CA MET A 119 9.75 -20.59 -8.06
C MET A 119 11.05 -20.18 -8.77
N SER A 120 11.62 -19.05 -8.35
CA SER A 120 12.90 -18.52 -8.86
C SER A 120 14.14 -19.11 -8.18
N ARG A 121 13.97 -20.12 -7.31
CA ARG A 121 15.05 -20.79 -6.55
C ARG A 121 15.88 -19.83 -5.67
N ILE A 122 15.30 -18.73 -5.22
CA ILE A 122 15.92 -17.82 -4.26
C ILE A 122 15.82 -18.44 -2.86
N THR A 123 16.95 -18.54 -2.17
CA THR A 123 17.04 -19.20 -0.86
C THR A 123 16.51 -18.30 0.26
N ASP A 124 16.03 -18.93 1.34
CA ASP A 124 15.55 -18.23 2.54
C ASP A 124 16.62 -17.30 3.14
N THR A 125 17.90 -17.66 3.06
CA THR A 125 19.02 -16.80 3.51
C THR A 125 19.03 -15.47 2.76
N ARG A 126 18.81 -15.49 1.44
CA ARG A 126 18.76 -14.25 0.63
C ARG A 126 17.51 -13.43 0.91
N ILE A 127 16.38 -14.10 1.14
CA ILE A 127 15.15 -13.41 1.55
C ILE A 127 15.34 -12.71 2.90
N ARG A 128 15.94 -13.37 3.89
CA ARG A 128 16.26 -12.75 5.18
C ARG A 128 17.24 -11.57 5.04
N ALA A 129 18.21 -11.66 4.14
CA ALA A 129 19.10 -10.54 3.85
C ALA A 129 18.31 -9.33 3.30
N LEU A 130 17.34 -9.57 2.41
CA LEU A 130 16.46 -8.51 1.91
C LEU A 130 15.57 -7.91 3.02
N GLU A 131 15.03 -8.71 3.94
CA GLU A 131 14.22 -8.21 5.06
C GLU A 131 14.98 -7.21 5.95
N ILE A 132 16.29 -7.43 6.14
CA ILE A 132 17.16 -6.53 6.90
C ILE A 132 17.33 -5.20 6.18
N LEU A 133 17.53 -5.26 4.85
CA LEU A 133 17.82 -4.14 3.96
C LEU A 133 16.57 -3.33 3.56
N ALA A 134 15.38 -3.92 3.68
CA ALA A 134 14.14 -3.32 3.25
C ALA A 134 13.81 -2.02 4.01
N PRO A 135 13.03 -1.11 3.39
CA PRO A 135 12.43 0.02 4.08
C PRO A 135 11.70 -0.41 5.36
N LYS A 136 11.84 0.41 6.41
CA LYS A 136 11.19 0.14 7.70
C LYS A 136 9.71 0.53 7.65
N HIS A 137 8.92 -0.14 8.49
CA HIS A 137 7.51 0.18 8.71
C HIS A 137 7.38 1.56 9.35
N THR A 138 6.46 2.39 8.88
CA THR A 138 6.30 3.78 9.35
C THR A 138 4.89 4.13 9.81
N HIS A 139 3.93 3.21 9.74
CA HIS A 139 2.50 3.48 9.98
C HIS A 139 1.91 4.53 9.02
N ARG A 140 2.47 4.62 7.82
CA ARG A 140 2.02 5.53 6.76
C ARG A 140 1.78 4.71 5.51
N ALA A 141 0.57 4.82 4.96
CA ALA A 141 0.08 3.81 4.03
C ALA A 141 0.93 3.72 2.75
N ALA A 142 1.38 4.86 2.20
CA ALA A 142 2.23 4.88 1.01
C ALA A 142 3.60 4.23 1.26
N GLN A 143 4.22 4.52 2.40
CA GLN A 143 5.53 3.99 2.81
C GLN A 143 5.44 2.49 3.08
N ASP A 144 4.39 2.06 3.79
CA ASP A 144 4.18 0.66 4.14
C ASP A 144 3.84 -0.17 2.89
N ALA A 145 3.07 0.38 1.94
CA ALA A 145 2.86 -0.22 0.62
C ALA A 145 4.16 -0.28 -0.22
N ALA A 146 4.96 0.79 -0.20
CA ALA A 146 6.23 0.84 -0.93
C ALA A 146 7.22 -0.22 -0.45
N LYS A 147 7.21 -0.56 0.84
CA LYS A 147 8.01 -1.68 1.39
C LYS A 147 7.68 -3.01 0.71
N TRP A 148 6.40 -3.30 0.45
CA TRP A 148 6.00 -4.53 -0.24
C TRP A 148 6.42 -4.53 -1.71
N ALA A 149 6.22 -3.41 -2.42
CA ALA A 149 6.72 -3.24 -3.79
C ALA A 149 8.25 -3.38 -3.86
N TRP A 150 8.96 -2.91 -2.83
CA TRP A 150 10.41 -3.06 -2.70
C TRP A 150 10.85 -4.51 -2.58
N HIS A 151 10.22 -5.29 -1.71
CA HIS A 151 10.53 -6.72 -1.58
C HIS A 151 10.26 -7.47 -2.89
N TYR A 152 9.12 -7.22 -3.52
CA TYR A 152 8.79 -7.81 -4.81
C TYR A 152 9.86 -7.49 -5.87
N LEU A 153 10.22 -6.22 -6.02
CA LEU A 153 11.21 -5.80 -6.99
C LEU A 153 12.61 -6.36 -6.69
N ALA A 154 13.02 -6.39 -5.42
CA ALA A 154 14.32 -6.94 -5.03
C ALA A 154 14.43 -8.43 -5.35
N VAL A 155 13.40 -9.22 -5.02
CA VAL A 155 13.35 -10.65 -5.37
C VAL A 155 13.35 -10.83 -6.88
N LYS A 156 12.57 -10.02 -7.61
CA LYS A 156 12.55 -10.04 -9.08
C LYS A 156 13.92 -9.75 -9.68
N LEU A 157 14.64 -8.75 -9.19
CA LEU A 157 15.96 -8.39 -9.71
C LEU A 157 17.04 -9.40 -9.35
N ILE A 158 16.97 -10.05 -8.18
CA ILE A 158 17.87 -11.18 -7.86
C ILE A 158 17.67 -12.31 -8.86
N ALA A 159 16.42 -12.65 -9.18
CA ALA A 159 16.10 -13.68 -10.16
C ALA A 159 16.57 -13.28 -11.58
N ASP A 160 16.20 -12.08 -12.03
CA ASP A 160 16.44 -11.60 -13.39
C ASP A 160 17.94 -11.36 -13.67
N ARG A 161 18.75 -11.04 -12.66
CA ARG A 161 20.20 -10.77 -12.79
C ARG A 161 21.10 -11.91 -12.32
N GLU A 162 20.50 -13.04 -11.92
CA GLU A 162 21.22 -14.21 -11.39
C GLU A 162 22.18 -13.86 -10.24
N ILE A 163 21.78 -12.93 -9.36
CA ILE A 163 22.64 -12.46 -8.26
C ILE A 163 22.93 -13.60 -7.29
N ILE A 164 24.22 -13.81 -6.96
CA ILE A 164 24.64 -14.95 -6.15
C ILE A 164 25.25 -14.61 -4.79
N SER A 165 25.84 -13.43 -4.61
CA SER A 165 26.54 -13.03 -3.39
C SER A 165 25.78 -12.03 -2.51
N GLU A 166 26.11 -11.95 -1.22
CA GLU A 166 25.51 -10.99 -0.29
C GLU A 166 25.88 -9.54 -0.60
N SER A 167 27.11 -9.28 -1.08
CA SER A 167 27.54 -7.94 -1.49
C SER A 167 26.72 -7.42 -2.66
N GLU A 168 26.45 -8.25 -3.66
CA GLU A 168 25.60 -7.88 -4.79
C GLU A 168 24.15 -7.61 -4.37
N ILE A 169 23.63 -8.32 -3.36
CA ILE A 169 22.31 -8.05 -2.80
C ILE A 169 22.26 -6.68 -2.11
N ALA A 170 23.31 -6.31 -1.37
CA ALA A 170 23.41 -5.00 -0.72
C ALA A 170 23.50 -3.84 -1.74
N ASP A 171 24.29 -4.03 -2.79
CA ASP A 171 24.41 -3.05 -3.89
C ASP A 171 23.09 -2.92 -4.65
N LEU A 172 22.44 -4.05 -4.96
CA LEU A 172 21.12 -4.07 -5.57
C LEU A 172 20.10 -3.33 -4.72
N ALA A 173 20.00 -3.66 -3.43
CA ALA A 173 19.07 -3.06 -2.48
C ALA A 173 19.19 -1.53 -2.46
N SER A 174 20.44 -1.04 -2.47
CA SER A 174 20.76 0.39 -2.47
C SER A 174 20.45 1.08 -3.80
N SER A 175 20.38 0.32 -4.90
CA SER A 175 20.05 0.85 -6.23
C SER A 175 18.53 1.06 -6.46
N ILE A 176 17.68 0.44 -5.64
CA ILE A 176 16.21 0.53 -5.80
C ILE A 176 15.74 1.89 -5.29
N GLN A 177 15.17 2.69 -6.19
CA GLN A 177 14.62 4.00 -5.86
C GLN A 177 13.11 3.94 -5.62
N ILE A 178 12.67 4.57 -4.53
CA ILE A 178 11.24 4.76 -4.22
C ILE A 178 10.91 6.24 -4.44
N LYS A 179 9.91 6.51 -5.29
CA LYS A 179 9.38 7.85 -5.55
C LYS A 179 7.99 7.98 -4.97
N PHE A 180 7.83 8.89 -4.01
CA PHE A 180 6.53 9.27 -3.49
C PHE A 180 5.96 10.39 -4.36
N LYS A 181 4.82 10.11 -5.00
CA LYS A 181 4.12 11.09 -5.83
C LYS A 181 2.79 11.48 -5.18
N PRO A 182 2.38 12.76 -5.32
CA PRO A 182 1.01 13.12 -5.00
C PRO A 182 0.06 12.37 -5.93
N THR A 183 -1.12 12.07 -5.43
CA THR A 183 -2.21 11.55 -6.26
C THR A 183 -2.61 12.64 -7.26
N MET A 184 -2.75 12.29 -8.55
CA MET A 184 -3.10 13.29 -9.56
C MET A 184 -4.49 13.84 -9.26
N ASP A 185 -4.60 15.17 -9.14
CA ASP A 185 -5.91 15.81 -9.08
C ASP A 185 -6.61 15.59 -10.42
N GLN A 186 -7.67 14.79 -10.39
CA GLN A 186 -8.65 14.79 -11.47
C GLN A 186 -9.34 16.15 -11.43
N LYS A 187 -8.78 17.14 -12.12
CA LYS A 187 -9.56 18.30 -12.56
C LYS A 187 -10.58 17.74 -13.56
N SER A 188 -11.85 17.78 -13.18
CA SER A 188 -12.97 17.57 -14.06
C SER A 188 -12.79 18.45 -15.31
N GLU A 189 -12.60 17.82 -16.47
CA GLU A 189 -12.91 18.42 -17.76
C GLU A 189 -14.41 18.71 -17.86
#